data_AF-A0A1L7NMJ7-F1
#
_entry.id   AF-A0A1L7NMJ7-F1
#
_cell.length_a   1.000
_cell.length_b   1.000
_cell.length_c   1.000
_cell.angle_alpha   90.00
_cell.angle_beta   90.00
_cell.angle_gamma   90.00
#
_symmetry.space_group_name_H-M   'P 1'
#
loop_
_entity.id
_entity.type
_entity.pdbx_description
1 polymer ?
#
loop_
_entity_poly.entity_id
_entity_poly.type
_entity_poly.pdbx_seq_one_letter_code
_entity_poly.pdbx_strand_id
1 'polypeptide(L)'
;MLSTDRPSGLWPFTEMVLNRLDALGCPVLRIDAHDDEDGADFLWGELTPELELSAGEYMRIDQYAGRYSMMFGQRAHFGGDPTWGDGYSHLLPSTEHASLVATEFCRHFSNAKAGDDAHD
;
A
#
# COMPACT_ATOMS: atom_id res chain seq x y z
N MET A 1 4.72 18.96 5.69
CA MET A 1 4.26 17.72 5.02
C MET A 1 4.88 16.57 5.76
N LEU A 2 4.08 15.67 6.31
CA LEU A 2 4.57 14.46 6.97
C LEU A 2 5.08 13.53 5.87
N SER A 3 6.37 13.64 5.55
CA SER A 3 7.05 12.60 4.79
C SER A 3 7.31 11.51 5.81
N THR A 4 6.54 10.43 5.74
CA THR A 4 6.81 9.23 6.55
C THR A 4 8.21 8.77 6.19
N ASP A 5 9.10 8.65 7.19
CA ASP A 5 10.48 8.21 6.96
C ASP A 5 10.45 6.88 6.21
N ARG A 6 11.05 6.86 5.01
CA ARG A 6 11.06 5.67 4.17
C ARG A 6 12.06 4.68 4.77
N PRO A 7 11.64 3.45 5.12
CA PRO A 7 12.57 2.43 5.60
C PRO A 7 13.56 2.08 4.49
N SER A 8 14.79 1.72 4.89
CA SER A 8 15.77 1.14 3.97
C SER A 8 15.35 -0.26 3.55
N GLY A 9 15.72 -0.68 2.34
CA GLY A 9 15.53 -2.06 1.90
C GLY A 9 14.19 -2.33 1.23
N LEU A 10 13.42 -1.30 0.87
CA LEU A 10 12.22 -1.47 0.04
C LEU A 10 12.57 -2.06 -1.33
N TRP A 11 11.59 -2.72 -1.94
CA TRP A 11 11.71 -3.12 -3.34
C TRP A 11 11.89 -1.88 -4.23
N PRO A 12 12.75 -1.93 -5.27
CA PRO A 12 12.95 -0.79 -6.17
C PRO A 12 11.64 -0.29 -6.79
N PHE A 13 10.69 -1.20 -7.07
CA PHE A 13 9.39 -0.81 -7.58
C PHE A 13 8.54 -0.06 -6.54
N THR A 14 8.60 -0.45 -5.27
CA THR A 14 7.93 0.26 -4.17
C THR A 14 8.44 1.69 -4.04
N GLU A 15 9.76 1.91 -4.15
CA GLU A 15 10.31 3.28 -4.15
C GLU A 15 9.78 4.12 -5.31
N MET A 16 9.64 3.52 -6.50
CA MET A 16 9.04 4.20 -7.66
C MET A 16 7.59 4.57 -7.41
N VAL A 17 6.80 3.68 -6.80
CA VAL A 17 5.40 3.95 -6.42
C VAL A 17 5.33 5.08 -5.40
N LEU A 18 6.16 5.06 -4.34
CA LEU A 18 6.21 6.12 -3.33
C LEU A 18 6.55 7.49 -3.94
N ASN A 19 7.50 7.55 -4.88
CA ASN A 19 7.81 8.79 -5.60
C ASN A 19 6.61 9.33 -6.38
N ARG A 20 5.76 8.45 -6.93
CA ARG A 20 4.53 8.84 -7.62
C ARG A 20 3.44 9.28 -6.64
N LEU A 21 3.29 8.61 -5.51
CA LEU A 21 2.37 9.00 -4.44
C LEU A 21 2.69 10.39 -3.88
N ASP A 22 3.96 10.69 -3.63
CA ASP A 22 4.42 12.01 -3.22
C ASP A 22 4.07 13.08 -4.26
N ALA A 23 4.28 12.78 -5.55
CA ALA A 23 3.93 13.70 -6.65
C ALA A 23 2.42 13.92 -6.78
N LEU A 24 1.60 12.94 -6.39
CA LEU A 24 0.13 13.03 -6.37
C LEU A 24 -0.42 13.68 -5.08
N GLY A 25 0.43 13.96 -4.09
CA GLY A 25 0.00 14.51 -2.80
C GLY A 25 -0.82 13.52 -1.97
N CYS A 26 -0.56 12.23 -2.14
CA CYS A 26 -1.36 11.13 -1.61
C CYS A 26 -0.59 10.44 -0.47
N PRO A 27 -0.92 10.75 0.80
CA PRO A 27 -0.09 10.35 1.93
C PRO A 27 -0.20 8.85 2.22
N VAL A 28 0.94 8.23 2.53
CA VAL A 28 1.03 6.88 3.11
C VAL A 28 1.26 7.02 4.61
N LEU A 29 0.42 6.38 5.43
CA LEU A 29 0.43 6.56 6.89
C LEU A 29 1.58 5.80 7.57
N ARG A 30 1.88 4.60 7.07
CA ARG A 30 2.98 3.74 7.53
C ARG A 30 3.53 2.94 6.36
N ILE A 31 4.83 2.68 6.39
CA ILE A 31 5.53 1.84 5.41
C ILE A 31 6.24 0.75 6.18
N ASP A 32 5.91 -0.51 5.92
CA ASP A 32 6.67 -1.66 6.43
C ASP A 32 7.42 -2.30 5.26
N ALA A 33 8.75 -2.39 5.37
CA ALA A 33 9.58 -3.05 4.36
C ALA A 33 9.55 -4.57 4.53
N HIS A 34 9.82 -5.29 3.45
CA HIS A 34 10.03 -6.74 3.51
C HIS A 34 11.26 -7.11 4.35
N ASP A 35 11.20 -8.27 5.01
CA ASP A 35 12.28 -8.80 5.85
C ASP A 35 13.27 -9.68 5.08
N ASP A 36 12.88 -10.26 3.94
CA ASP A 36 13.69 -11.17 3.13
C ASP A 36 13.31 -11.14 1.62
N GLU A 37 14.02 -11.93 0.80
CA GLU A 37 13.87 -11.94 -0.65
C GLU A 37 12.49 -12.41 -1.15
N ASP A 38 11.71 -13.11 -0.31
CA ASP A 38 10.36 -13.59 -0.61
C ASP A 38 9.28 -12.72 0.06
N GLY A 39 9.69 -11.68 0.80
CA GLY A 39 8.82 -10.81 1.56
C GLY A 39 8.17 -9.71 0.71
N ALA A 40 7.20 -9.04 1.33
CA ALA A 40 6.41 -7.98 0.71
C ALA A 40 6.63 -6.64 1.41
N ASP A 41 6.56 -5.57 0.65
CA ASP A 41 6.42 -4.23 1.23
C ASP A 41 4.93 -3.93 1.45
N PHE A 42 4.62 -3.23 2.54
CA PHE A 42 3.26 -2.83 2.90
C PHE A 42 3.18 -1.31 3.00
N LEU A 43 2.30 -0.71 2.18
CA LEU A 43 1.97 0.71 2.21
C LEU A 43 0.60 0.88 2.86
N TRP A 44 0.56 1.42 4.07
CA TRP A 44 -0.68 1.56 4.83
C TRP A 44 -1.39 2.86 4.47
N GLY A 45 -2.60 2.74 3.95
CA GLY A 45 -3.48 3.87 3.66
C GLY A 45 -4.45 4.18 4.81
N GLU A 46 -4.71 3.20 5.68
CA GLU A 46 -5.52 3.34 6.87
C GLU A 46 -4.84 2.66 8.07
N LEU A 47 -4.93 3.26 9.25
CA LEU A 47 -4.50 2.66 10.51
C LEU A 47 -5.67 2.73 11.48
N THR A 48 -6.01 1.61 12.12
CA THR A 48 -7.11 1.50 13.09
C THR A 48 -6.62 1.05 14.47
N PRO A 49 -5.68 1.76 15.11
CA PRO A 49 -5.09 1.34 16.39
C PRO A 49 -6.10 1.23 17.54
N GLU A 50 -7.27 1.86 17.41
CA GLU A 50 -8.38 1.78 18.33
C GLU A 50 -9.18 0.47 18.23
N LEU A 51 -9.05 -0.28 17.14
CA LEU A 51 -9.76 -1.54 16.94
C LEU A 51 -8.91 -2.70 17.47
N GLU A 52 -9.48 -3.47 18.40
CA GLU A 52 -8.79 -4.63 18.99
C GLU A 52 -8.46 -5.75 18.00
N LEU A 53 -9.12 -5.76 16.83
CA LEU A 53 -9.03 -6.85 15.85
C LEU A 53 -8.39 -6.44 14.52
N SER A 54 -8.09 -5.16 14.28
CA SER A 54 -7.59 -4.66 13.00
C SER A 54 -6.44 -3.68 13.22
N ALA A 55 -5.36 -3.83 12.46
CA ALA A 55 -4.28 -2.85 12.42
C ALA A 55 -4.49 -1.79 11.30
N GLY A 56 -5.50 -1.97 10.46
CA GLY A 56 -5.84 -1.10 9.33
C GLY A 56 -5.73 -1.79 7.97
N GLU A 57 -5.83 -0.98 6.92
CA GLU A 57 -5.79 -1.41 5.53
C GLU A 57 -4.52 -0.92 4.83
N TYR A 58 -4.01 -1.77 3.94
CA TYR A 58 -2.76 -1.54 3.25
C TYR A 58 -2.82 -2.01 1.79
N MET A 59 -1.86 -1.52 1.01
CA MET A 59 -1.47 -2.09 -0.27
C MET A 59 -0.16 -2.86 -0.07
N ARG A 60 -0.17 -4.14 -0.45
CA ARG A 60 1.00 -5.02 -0.46
C ARG A 60 1.66 -4.96 -1.84
N ILE A 61 2.99 -4.89 -1.88
CA ILE A 61 3.78 -5.03 -3.11
C ILE A 61 4.74 -6.21 -2.94
N ASP A 62 4.51 -7.26 -3.73
CA ASP A 62 5.34 -8.46 -3.78
C ASP A 62 6.31 -8.42 -4.96
N GLN A 63 7.43 -9.11 -4.82
CA GLN A 63 8.35 -9.40 -5.90
C GLN A 63 8.41 -10.91 -6.13
N TYR A 64 8.38 -11.33 -7.39
CA TYR A 64 8.78 -12.68 -7.78
C TYR A 64 9.47 -12.66 -9.14
N ALA A 65 10.71 -13.17 -9.18
CA ALA A 65 11.51 -13.30 -10.40
C ALA A 65 11.64 -11.97 -11.19
N GLY A 66 11.85 -10.86 -10.48
CA GLY A 66 12.01 -9.52 -11.07
C GLY A 66 10.72 -8.87 -11.57
N ARG A 67 9.58 -9.51 -11.29
CA ARG A 67 8.24 -8.96 -11.56
C ARG A 67 7.56 -8.63 -10.25
N TYR A 68 6.65 -7.66 -10.29
CA TYR A 68 5.94 -7.18 -9.13
C TYR A 68 4.45 -7.45 -9.22
N SER A 69 3.83 -7.65 -8.08
CA SER A 69 2.38 -7.74 -7.94
C SER A 69 1.95 -6.83 -6.81
N MET A 70 0.74 -6.28 -6.89
CA MET A 70 0.10 -5.64 -5.74
C MET A 70 -1.30 -6.13 -5.51
N MET A 71 -1.69 -6.10 -4.25
CA MET A 71 -3.04 -6.34 -3.78
C MET A 71 -3.33 -5.44 -2.58
N PHE A 72 -4.60 -5.14 -2.36
CA PHE A 72 -5.06 -4.56 -1.11
C PHE A 72 -5.37 -5.67 -0.11
N GLY A 73 -5.19 -5.34 1.17
CA GLY A 73 -5.51 -6.25 2.27
C GLY A 73 -5.78 -5.47 3.54
N GLN A 74 -6.33 -6.18 4.51
CA GLN A 74 -6.54 -5.69 5.86
C GLN A 74 -5.78 -6.62 6.80
N ARG A 75 -5.04 -6.07 7.75
CA ARG A 75 -4.33 -6.89 8.73
C ARG A 75 -5.21 -7.07 9.95
N ALA A 76 -5.69 -8.28 10.16
CA ALA A 76 -6.30 -8.63 11.43
C ALA A 76 -5.22 -8.90 12.48
N HIS A 77 -5.47 -8.57 13.76
CA HIS A 77 -4.56 -8.95 14.85
C HIS A 77 -4.43 -10.48 15.01
N PHE A 78 -5.38 -11.24 14.45
CA PHE A 78 -5.40 -12.70 14.46
C PHE A 78 -5.87 -13.22 13.08
N GLY A 79 -5.23 -14.29 12.57
CA GLY A 79 -5.70 -14.99 11.36
C GLY A 79 -4.95 -14.69 10.06
N GLY A 80 -3.86 -13.90 10.12
CA GLY A 80 -3.08 -13.52 8.95
C GLY A 80 -3.73 -12.39 8.16
N ASP A 81 -3.18 -12.13 7.00
CA ASP A 81 -3.43 -10.96 6.17
C ASP A 81 -4.31 -11.37 4.98
N PRO A 82 -5.65 -11.32 5.10
CA PRO A 82 -6.49 -11.62 3.97
C PRO A 82 -6.33 -10.53 2.89
N THR A 83 -6.06 -11.00 1.68
CA THR A 83 -5.94 -10.15 0.48
C THR A 83 -7.23 -10.26 -0.32
N TRP A 84 -7.85 -9.14 -0.64
CA TRP A 84 -9.10 -9.08 -1.39
C TRP A 84 -8.96 -8.12 -2.57
N GLY A 85 -9.48 -8.50 -3.73
CA GLY A 85 -9.58 -7.64 -4.92
C GLY A 85 -8.79 -8.13 -6.14
N ASP A 86 -9.06 -7.50 -7.29
CA ASP A 86 -8.28 -7.64 -8.51
C ASP A 86 -6.99 -6.83 -8.38
N GLY A 87 -5.89 -7.50 -8.03
CA GLY A 87 -4.56 -6.91 -8.03
C GLY A 87 -3.94 -6.88 -9.43
N TYR A 88 -2.97 -5.99 -9.67
CA TYR A 88 -2.11 -6.19 -10.84
C TYR A 88 -1.00 -7.18 -10.49
N SER A 89 -0.73 -8.08 -11.42
CA SER A 89 0.33 -9.06 -11.32
C SER A 89 1.33 -8.92 -12.46
N HIS A 90 2.53 -9.46 -12.26
CA HIS A 90 3.57 -9.56 -13.28
C HIS A 90 4.09 -8.23 -13.86
N LEU A 91 3.95 -7.14 -13.10
CA LEU A 91 4.38 -5.80 -13.49
C LEU A 91 5.90 -5.71 -13.59
N LEU A 92 6.37 -4.97 -14.58
CA LEU A 92 7.76 -4.55 -14.67
C LEU A 92 7.99 -3.27 -13.87
N PRO A 93 9.19 -3.06 -13.30
CA PRO A 93 9.54 -1.83 -12.60
C PRO A 93 9.70 -0.66 -13.58
N SER A 94 8.57 -0.08 -14.00
CA SER A 94 8.50 1.03 -14.94
C SER A 94 7.77 2.22 -14.32
N THR A 95 8.06 3.41 -14.84
CA THR A 95 7.35 4.63 -14.42
C THR A 95 5.85 4.53 -14.68
N GLU A 96 5.44 3.89 -15.78
CA GLU A 96 4.04 3.72 -16.15
C GLU A 96 3.30 2.86 -15.12
N HIS A 97 3.84 1.67 -14.80
CA HIS A 97 3.24 0.81 -13.79
C HIS A 97 3.28 1.45 -12.40
N ALA A 98 4.37 2.13 -12.03
CA ALA A 98 4.43 2.83 -10.75
C ALA A 98 3.34 3.92 -10.65
N SER A 99 3.06 4.62 -11.75
CA SER A 99 2.00 5.64 -11.82
C SER A 99 0.61 5.00 -11.74
N LEU A 100 0.39 3.87 -12.41
CA LEU A 100 -0.84 3.11 -12.35
C LEU A 100 -1.16 2.69 -10.91
N VAL A 101 -0.18 2.10 -10.24
CA VAL A 101 -0.29 1.59 -8.87
C VAL A 101 -0.51 2.72 -7.87
N ALA A 102 0.24 3.80 -8.00
CA ALA A 102 0.05 4.99 -7.16
C ALA A 102 -1.36 5.58 -7.35
N THR A 103 -1.86 5.63 -8.58
CA THR A 103 -3.23 6.09 -8.88
C THR A 103 -4.28 5.21 -8.21
N GLU A 104 -4.11 3.89 -8.27
CA GLU A 104 -5.03 2.95 -7.61
C GLU A 104 -4.98 3.04 -6.09
N PHE A 105 -3.80 3.18 -5.50
CA PHE A 105 -3.66 3.45 -4.06
C PHE A 105 -4.44 4.71 -3.67
N CYS A 106 -4.27 5.81 -4.41
CA CYS A 106 -5.02 7.03 -4.14
C CYS A 106 -6.50 6.86 -4.35
N ARG A 107 -6.94 6.15 -5.39
CA ARG A 107 -8.37 5.87 -5.62
C ARG A 107 -8.97 5.10 -4.46
N HIS A 108 -8.24 4.14 -3.91
CA HIS A 108 -8.67 3.30 -2.79
C HIS A 108 -8.77 4.12 -1.49
N PHE A 109 -7.71 4.84 -1.12
CA PHE A 109 -7.63 5.50 0.19
C PHE A 109 -8.05 6.98 0.21
N SER A 110 -8.15 7.66 -0.93
CA SER A 110 -8.62 9.06 -0.97
C SER A 110 -10.14 9.18 -0.95
N ASN A 111 -10.86 8.16 -1.43
CA ASN A 111 -12.33 8.15 -1.41
C ASN A 111 -12.91 7.72 -0.05
N ALA A 112 -12.12 7.12 0.84
CA ALA A 112 -12.56 6.75 2.20
C ALA A 112 -12.91 7.98 3.06
N LYS A 113 -12.36 9.17 2.76
CA LYS A 113 -12.69 10.42 3.47
C LYS A 113 -13.97 11.11 3.00
N ALA A 114 -14.64 10.63 1.94
CA ALA A 114 -15.86 11.26 1.42
C ALA A 114 -17.16 10.60 1.94
N GLY A 115 -17.06 9.62 2.84
CA GLY A 115 -18.19 8.76 3.25
C GLY A 115 -18.74 8.97 4.67
N ASP A 116 -18.20 9.89 5.47
CA ASP A 116 -18.59 10.06 6.88
C ASP A 116 -19.45 11.32 7.17
N ASP A 117 -20.07 11.90 6.14
CA ASP A 117 -21.00 13.04 6.27
C ASP A 117 -22.44 12.70 5.82
N ALA A 118 -22.92 11.47 6.06
CA ALA A 118 -24.32 11.13 5.86
C ALA A 118 -24.81 10.00 6.78
N HIS A 119 -25.23 10.35 8.00
CA HIS A 119 -26.62 10.15 8.44
C HIS A 119 -26.83 10.71 9.85
N ASP A 120 -27.39 11.92 9.90
CA ASP A 120 -28.33 12.37 10.95
C ASP A 120 -29.63 11.56 10.86
#